data_AF-A0A7X9C7T7-F1
#
_entry.id   AF-A0A7X9C7T7-F1
#
_cell.length_a   1.000
_cell.length_b   1.000
_cell.length_c   1.000
_cell.angle_alpha   90.00
_cell.angle_beta   90.00
_cell.angle_gamma   90.00
#
_symmetry.space_group_name_H-M   'P 1'
#
loop_
_entity.id
_entity.type
_entity.pdbx_description
1 polymer ?
#
loop_
_entity_poly.entity_id
_entity_poly.type
_entity_poly.pdbx_seq_one_letter_code
_entity_poly.pdbx_strand_id
1 'polypeptide(L)'
;PLLFVLAWAVLAMHALWSRPTWWRTVLFVLAVAATYLMHSRELALVATAAVWLAMMAVRNWRVAAVGLPLLGVLALGVRSFSTWLLNATLAGSAGGKEELLGRVFENGSPSLLLRMLLNQSWAQAVGTTGLASLGAVVLIVWAVHELRRWQIGPGVFLFGTCLSALLLSAVWWTRPDFLFPAGEYRRLDVWMYTRYLDHIAVLLVLVALVVLVRRVGRGIILTALALFGLVAAAVVLWVAQDVPLWGALDGPGNSSAVLSWTAMFPKEEFPLPQHPTFTNENRFWVWASLFGAAMLVLALLLRRHPRALTTLLLITAFVLSIEADPSQKRDAPRRMERAIERVEAATGVEEIDIDMDYSCRGPALTRYQVMNWIGFWMSPRDIDLADPPAGIGFDSDFVVSCGDWPEAPGNGARQVADSGFYSYALWVLPGEAQDELDEAGLLVE
;
A
#
# COMPACT_ATOMS: atom_id res chain seq x y z
N PRO A 1 -11.83 -5.18 6.97
CA PRO A 1 -12.04 -6.61 6.60
C PRO A 1 -10.75 -7.45 6.66
N LEU A 2 -9.67 -7.05 5.97
CA LEU A 2 -8.44 -7.86 5.88
C LEU A 2 -7.82 -8.21 7.25
N LEU A 3 -7.59 -7.21 8.11
CA LEU A 3 -7.00 -7.41 9.44
C LEU A 3 -7.83 -8.37 10.31
N PHE A 4 -9.16 -8.33 10.17
CA PHE A 4 -10.05 -9.23 10.90
C PHE A 4 -9.87 -10.69 10.46
N VAL A 5 -9.79 -10.96 9.15
CA VAL A 5 -9.57 -12.32 8.64
C VAL A 5 -8.15 -12.81 8.95
N LEU A 6 -7.15 -11.91 8.89
CA LEU A 6 -5.78 -12.22 9.32
C LEU A 6 -5.73 -12.61 10.81
N ALA A 7 -6.45 -11.91 11.68
CA ALA A 7 -6.56 -12.27 13.09
C ALA A 7 -7.15 -13.68 13.27
N TRP A 8 -8.17 -14.05 12.49
CA TRP A 8 -8.69 -15.42 12.44
C TRP A 8 -7.66 -16.43 11.95
N ALA A 9 -6.84 -16.09 10.96
CA ALA A 9 -5.76 -16.96 10.50
C ALA A 9 -4.72 -17.20 11.60
N VAL A 10 -4.33 -16.17 12.35
CA VAL A 10 -3.41 -16.28 13.50
C VAL A 10 -4.03 -17.11 14.63
N LEU A 11 -5.31 -16.90 14.95
CA LEU A 11 -6.02 -17.70 15.95
C LEU A 11 -6.14 -19.18 15.55
N ALA A 12 -6.49 -19.45 14.29
CA ALA A 12 -6.58 -20.79 13.74
C ALA A 12 -5.21 -21.49 13.71
N MET A 13 -4.15 -20.76 13.36
CA MET A 13 -2.77 -21.23 13.44
C MET A 13 -2.42 -21.63 14.87
N HIS A 14 -2.70 -20.77 15.86
CA HIS A 14 -2.43 -21.06 17.25
C HIS A 14 -3.22 -22.30 17.72
N ALA A 15 -4.50 -22.39 17.38
CA ALA A 15 -5.33 -23.54 17.70
C ALA A 15 -4.78 -24.83 17.09
N LEU A 16 -4.37 -24.81 15.82
CA LEU A 16 -3.76 -25.94 15.12
C LEU A 16 -2.45 -26.37 15.78
N TRP A 17 -1.59 -25.41 16.13
CA TRP A 17 -0.33 -25.69 16.81
C TRP A 17 -0.53 -26.31 18.20
N SER A 18 -1.49 -25.79 18.98
CA SER A 18 -1.77 -26.31 20.32
C SER A 18 -2.32 -27.74 20.29
N ARG A 19 -3.22 -28.05 19.34
CA ARG A 19 -3.80 -29.40 19.16
C ARG A 19 -3.86 -29.73 17.66
N PRO A 20 -2.89 -30.49 17.13
CA PRO A 20 -2.83 -30.81 15.71
C PRO A 20 -3.95 -31.79 15.31
N THR A 21 -5.06 -31.27 14.80
CA THR A 21 -6.18 -32.08 14.27
C THR A 21 -6.53 -31.63 12.85
N TRP A 22 -7.06 -32.56 12.05
CA TRP A 22 -7.43 -32.30 10.66
C TRP A 22 -8.47 -31.16 10.52
N TRP A 23 -9.45 -31.07 11.42
CA TRP A 23 -10.40 -29.94 11.41
C TRP A 23 -9.76 -28.59 11.68
N ARG A 24 -8.78 -28.52 12.59
CA ARG A 24 -8.04 -27.27 12.83
C ARG A 24 -7.16 -26.92 11.65
N THR A 25 -6.64 -27.91 10.92
CA THR A 25 -5.95 -27.70 9.65
C THR A 25 -6.86 -27.08 8.61
N VAL A 26 -8.07 -27.63 8.44
CA VAL A 26 -9.08 -27.09 7.51
C VAL A 26 -9.43 -25.65 7.87
N LEU A 27 -9.71 -25.35 9.14
CA LEU A 27 -10.03 -24.00 9.59
C LEU A 27 -8.87 -23.01 9.35
N PHE A 28 -7.63 -23.41 9.64
CA PHE A 28 -6.46 -22.60 9.37
C PHE A 28 -6.30 -22.30 7.88
N VAL A 29 -6.38 -23.33 7.04
CA VAL A 29 -6.24 -23.19 5.59
C VAL A 29 -7.36 -22.36 4.98
N LEU A 30 -8.61 -22.53 5.44
CA LEU A 30 -9.74 -21.67 5.05
C LEU A 30 -9.51 -20.21 5.45
N ALA A 31 -9.01 -19.94 6.65
CA ALA A 31 -8.71 -18.58 7.09
C ALA A 31 -7.59 -17.93 6.28
N VAL A 32 -6.53 -18.68 5.93
CA VAL A 32 -5.46 -18.21 5.03
C VAL A 32 -6.00 -17.95 3.62
N ALA A 33 -6.81 -18.86 3.07
CA ALA A 33 -7.42 -18.69 1.75
C ALA A 33 -8.41 -17.50 1.72
N ALA A 34 -9.20 -17.31 2.76
CA ALA A 34 -10.07 -16.16 2.90
C ALA A 34 -9.27 -14.85 2.99
N THR A 35 -8.13 -14.86 3.68
CA THR A 35 -7.21 -13.70 3.71
C THR A 35 -6.67 -13.40 2.31
N TYR A 36 -6.30 -14.44 1.55
CA TYR A 36 -5.88 -14.32 0.15
C TYR A 36 -6.97 -13.79 -0.78
N LEU A 37 -8.20 -14.24 -0.60
CA LEU A 37 -9.36 -13.77 -1.36
C LEU A 37 -9.62 -12.27 -1.12
N MET A 38 -9.42 -11.78 0.11
CA MET A 38 -9.62 -10.37 0.46
C MET A 38 -8.59 -9.45 -0.18
N HIS A 39 -7.36 -9.94 -0.39
CA HIS A 39 -6.31 -9.14 -1.02
C HIS A 39 -5.22 -10.01 -1.65
N SER A 40 -4.96 -9.82 -2.94
CA SER A 40 -3.98 -10.60 -3.72
C SER A 40 -2.52 -10.54 -3.24
N ARG A 41 -2.15 -9.65 -2.32
CA ARG A 41 -0.79 -9.61 -1.74
C ARG A 41 -0.59 -10.64 -0.63
N GLU A 42 -1.67 -11.17 -0.07
CA GLU A 42 -1.65 -12.23 0.93
C GLU A 42 -1.26 -13.59 0.34
N LEU A 43 -0.89 -13.65 -0.95
CA LEU A 43 -0.15 -14.77 -1.51
C LEU A 43 1.15 -15.03 -0.72
N ALA A 44 1.79 -13.98 -0.19
CA ALA A 44 2.91 -14.11 0.74
C ALA A 44 2.52 -14.90 2.00
N LEU A 45 1.34 -14.66 2.57
CA LEU A 45 0.81 -15.42 3.71
C LEU A 45 0.53 -16.88 3.33
N VAL A 46 0.00 -17.14 2.13
CA VAL A 46 -0.19 -18.51 1.62
C VAL A 46 1.16 -19.25 1.55
N ALA A 47 2.20 -18.61 1.00
CA ALA A 47 3.54 -19.18 0.94
C ALA A 47 4.12 -19.43 2.34
N THR A 48 3.97 -18.47 3.27
CA THR A 48 4.35 -18.65 4.67
C THR A 48 3.62 -19.84 5.31
N ALA A 49 2.31 -19.96 5.10
CA ALA A 49 1.50 -21.06 5.62
C ALA A 49 1.95 -22.41 5.05
N ALA A 50 2.30 -22.47 3.76
CA ALA A 50 2.83 -23.67 3.13
C ALA A 50 4.16 -24.10 3.75
N VAL A 51 5.12 -23.17 3.88
CA VAL A 51 6.42 -23.45 4.52
C VAL A 51 6.22 -23.88 5.97
N TRP A 52 5.39 -23.17 6.73
CA TRP A 52 5.12 -23.50 8.12
C TRP A 52 4.43 -24.87 8.29
N LEU A 53 3.45 -25.21 7.44
CA LEU A 53 2.80 -26.53 7.43
C LEU A 53 3.80 -27.65 7.08
N ALA A 54 4.68 -27.42 6.10
CA ALA A 54 5.73 -28.37 5.74
C ALA A 54 6.70 -28.59 6.91
N MET A 55 7.12 -27.52 7.59
CA MET A 55 7.97 -27.61 8.79
C MET A 55 7.24 -28.27 9.97
N MET A 56 5.93 -28.06 10.11
CA MET A 56 5.09 -28.74 11.10
C MET A 56 4.98 -30.26 10.86
N ALA A 57 5.37 -30.78 9.69
CA ALA A 57 5.44 -32.22 9.44
C ALA A 57 6.36 -32.94 10.43
N VAL A 58 7.41 -32.26 10.91
CA VAL A 58 8.32 -32.76 11.97
C VAL A 58 7.56 -33.11 13.24
N ARG A 59 6.51 -32.34 13.57
CA ARG A 59 5.67 -32.57 14.75
C ARG A 59 4.48 -33.49 14.44
N ASN A 60 3.83 -33.32 13.30
CA ASN A 60 2.69 -34.14 12.88
C ASN A 60 2.54 -34.15 11.35
N TRP A 61 3.11 -35.18 10.70
CA TRP A 61 3.07 -35.31 9.24
C TRP A 61 1.64 -35.40 8.66
N ARG A 62 0.66 -35.92 9.41
CA ARG A 62 -0.73 -36.04 8.95
C ARG A 62 -1.36 -34.66 8.73
N VAL A 63 -1.02 -33.70 9.58
CA VAL A 63 -1.48 -32.30 9.42
C VAL A 63 -0.89 -31.69 8.15
N ALA A 64 0.39 -31.93 7.85
CA ALA A 64 1.01 -31.45 6.62
C ALA A 64 0.40 -32.12 5.37
N ALA A 65 0.18 -33.44 5.43
CA ALA A 65 -0.40 -34.22 4.34
C ALA A 65 -1.83 -33.80 3.98
N VAL A 66 -2.62 -33.32 4.96
CA VAL A 66 -3.95 -32.74 4.70
C VAL A 66 -3.87 -31.27 4.33
N GLY A 67 -3.05 -30.50 5.05
CA GLY A 67 -3.00 -29.05 4.95
C GLY A 67 -2.39 -28.55 3.65
N LEU A 68 -1.31 -29.15 3.17
CA LEU A 68 -0.61 -28.70 1.96
C LEU A 68 -1.47 -28.88 0.69
N PRO A 69 -2.08 -30.06 0.41
CA PRO A 69 -2.96 -30.20 -0.74
C PRO A 69 -4.18 -29.30 -0.65
N LEU A 70 -4.81 -29.19 0.52
CA LEU A 70 -5.96 -28.32 0.73
C LEU A 70 -5.61 -26.84 0.48
N LEU A 71 -4.46 -26.39 0.98
CA LEU A 71 -3.97 -25.03 0.77
C LEU A 71 -3.72 -24.77 -0.71
N GLY A 72 -3.11 -25.72 -1.43
CA GLY A 72 -2.91 -25.64 -2.87
C GLY A 72 -4.23 -25.52 -3.63
N VAL A 73 -5.20 -26.41 -3.36
CA VAL A 73 -6.52 -26.39 -4.01
C VAL A 73 -7.25 -25.08 -3.75
N LEU A 74 -7.29 -24.60 -2.50
CA LEU A 74 -7.98 -23.34 -2.19
C LEU A 74 -7.26 -22.12 -2.76
N ALA A 75 -5.92 -22.09 -2.74
CA ALA A 75 -5.17 -20.98 -3.33
C ALA A 75 -5.40 -20.89 -4.85
N LEU A 76 -5.41 -22.04 -5.54
CA LEU A 76 -5.76 -22.11 -6.96
C LEU A 76 -7.22 -21.72 -7.18
N GLY A 77 -8.14 -22.17 -6.32
CA GLY A 77 -9.56 -21.78 -6.38
C GLY A 77 -9.76 -20.26 -6.25
N VAL A 78 -9.10 -19.63 -5.26
CA VAL A 78 -9.12 -18.17 -5.08
C VAL A 78 -8.54 -17.46 -6.30
N ARG A 79 -7.43 -17.94 -6.85
CA ARG A 79 -6.84 -17.38 -8.08
C ARG A 79 -7.82 -17.47 -9.24
N SER A 80 -8.37 -18.64 -9.53
CA SER A 80 -9.31 -18.86 -10.63
C SER A 80 -10.57 -18.00 -10.47
N PHE A 81 -11.13 -17.94 -9.27
CA PHE A 81 -12.27 -17.09 -8.97
C PHE A 81 -11.94 -15.60 -9.18
N SER A 82 -10.79 -15.15 -8.71
CA SER A 82 -10.35 -13.75 -8.87
C SER A 82 -10.16 -13.41 -10.34
N THR A 83 -9.53 -14.28 -11.13
CA THR A 83 -9.37 -14.08 -12.58
C THR A 83 -10.70 -14.07 -13.31
N TRP A 84 -11.61 -15.00 -12.97
CA TRP A 84 -12.95 -15.03 -13.54
C TRP A 84 -13.71 -13.73 -13.24
N LEU A 85 -13.71 -13.28 -11.98
CA LEU A 85 -14.37 -12.05 -11.58
C LEU A 85 -13.76 -10.83 -12.26
N LEU A 86 -12.42 -10.74 -12.32
CA LEU A 86 -11.73 -9.64 -13.00
C LEU A 86 -12.06 -9.61 -14.49
N ASN A 87 -12.06 -10.76 -15.17
CA ASN A 87 -12.42 -10.82 -16.59
C ASN A 87 -13.89 -10.49 -16.85
N ALA A 88 -14.77 -10.80 -15.89
CA ALA A 88 -16.20 -10.49 -15.98
C ALA A 88 -16.52 -9.02 -15.65
N THR A 89 -15.63 -8.31 -14.95
CA THR A 89 -15.90 -6.94 -14.45
C THR A 89 -14.97 -5.87 -15.02
N LEU A 90 -13.80 -6.25 -15.54
CA LEU A 90 -12.83 -5.37 -16.17
C LEU A 90 -12.53 -5.95 -17.54
N ALA A 91 -12.71 -5.18 -18.61
CA ALA A 91 -12.44 -5.55 -19.99
C ALA A 91 -10.93 -5.88 -20.20
N GLY A 92 -10.53 -7.09 -19.80
CA GLY A 92 -9.25 -7.70 -20.11
C GLY A 92 -8.02 -6.93 -19.65
N SER A 93 -7.73 -6.86 -18.34
CA SER A 93 -6.32 -6.85 -17.88
C SER A 93 -6.18 -7.10 -16.38
N ALA A 94 -6.21 -8.37 -15.96
CA ALA A 94 -5.54 -8.74 -14.72
C ALA A 94 -4.02 -8.66 -14.95
N GLY A 95 -3.39 -7.55 -14.56
CA GLY A 95 -1.95 -7.45 -14.47
C GLY A 95 -1.42 -8.51 -13.49
N GLY A 96 -1.02 -9.67 -14.01
CA GLY A 96 -0.52 -10.79 -13.24
C GLY A 96 0.73 -10.38 -12.46
N LYS A 97 0.64 -10.38 -11.13
CA LYS A 97 1.76 -10.03 -10.24
C LYS A 97 2.94 -11.02 -10.32
N GLU A 98 2.71 -12.18 -10.94
CA GLU A 98 3.68 -13.25 -11.16
C GLU A 98 4.79 -12.83 -12.14
N GLU A 99 4.43 -12.09 -13.20
CA GLU A 99 5.38 -11.57 -14.18
C GLU A 99 6.28 -10.47 -13.59
N LEU A 100 5.74 -9.71 -12.62
CA LEU A 100 6.47 -8.70 -11.87
C LEU A 100 7.56 -9.30 -10.98
N LEU A 101 7.29 -10.43 -10.32
CA LEU A 101 8.33 -11.13 -9.54
C LEU A 101 9.47 -11.59 -10.45
N GLY A 102 9.16 -12.18 -11.60
CA GLY A 102 10.16 -12.59 -12.60
C GLY A 102 11.05 -11.42 -13.04
N ARG A 103 10.44 -10.29 -13.44
CA ARG A 103 11.18 -9.09 -13.86
C ARG A 103 12.05 -8.49 -12.75
N VAL A 104 11.61 -8.55 -11.49
CA VAL A 104 12.41 -8.06 -10.35
C VAL A 104 13.59 -8.99 -10.07
N PHE A 105 13.44 -10.31 -10.22
CA PHE A 105 14.58 -11.22 -10.05
C PHE A 105 15.59 -11.14 -11.20
N GLU A 106 15.13 -10.87 -12.42
CA GLU A 106 15.99 -10.77 -13.60
C GLU A 106 16.74 -9.43 -13.70
N ASN A 107 16.07 -8.32 -13.35
CA ASN A 107 16.60 -6.96 -13.53
C ASN A 107 16.72 -6.15 -12.24
N GLY A 108 16.49 -6.76 -11.08
CA GLY A 108 16.46 -6.07 -9.80
C GLY A 108 17.84 -5.63 -9.32
N SER A 109 17.92 -4.42 -8.76
CA SER A 109 19.12 -3.95 -8.05
C SER A 109 19.07 -4.39 -6.57
N PRO A 110 20.02 -5.21 -6.09
CA PRO A 110 20.09 -5.59 -4.67
C PRO A 110 20.23 -4.38 -3.75
N SER A 111 20.91 -3.33 -4.24
CA SER A 111 21.04 -2.05 -3.53
C SER A 111 19.68 -1.38 -3.34
N LEU A 112 18.87 -1.28 -4.41
CA LEU A 112 17.52 -0.70 -4.32
C LEU A 112 16.60 -1.51 -3.41
N LEU A 113 16.67 -2.85 -3.48
CA LEU A 113 15.90 -3.71 -2.59
C LEU A 113 16.26 -3.45 -1.12
N LEU A 114 17.56 -3.38 -0.80
CA LEU A 114 18.02 -3.11 0.55
C LEU A 114 17.61 -1.72 1.03
N ARG A 115 17.74 -0.70 0.18
CA ARG A 115 17.27 0.67 0.48
C ARG A 115 15.78 0.69 0.80
N MET A 116 14.97 0.00 0.00
CA MET A 116 13.53 -0.08 0.19
C MET A 116 13.16 -0.82 1.49
N LEU A 117 13.81 -1.96 1.76
CA LEU A 117 13.62 -2.72 3.00
C LEU A 117 13.96 -1.87 4.22
N LEU A 118 15.09 -1.17 4.21
CA LEU A 118 15.51 -0.29 5.29
C LEU A 118 14.51 0.85 5.50
N ASN A 119 14.10 1.52 4.41
CA ASN A 119 13.23 2.68 4.50
C ASN A 119 11.81 2.34 4.96
N GLN A 120 11.22 1.27 4.45
CA GLN A 120 9.90 0.81 4.90
C GLN A 120 9.93 0.29 6.34
N SER A 121 10.99 -0.43 6.73
CA SER A 121 11.18 -0.87 8.13
C SER A 121 11.36 0.31 9.07
N TRP A 122 12.13 1.31 8.65
CA TRP A 122 12.32 2.55 9.38
C TRP A 122 11.00 3.32 9.53
N ALA A 123 10.23 3.48 8.46
CA ALA A 123 8.96 4.18 8.47
C ALA A 123 7.97 3.52 9.45
N GLN A 124 7.90 2.18 9.46
CA GLN A 124 7.08 1.44 10.42
C GLN A 124 7.58 1.57 11.86
N ALA A 125 8.90 1.58 12.07
CA ALA A 125 9.47 1.80 13.40
C ALA A 125 9.19 3.22 13.91
N VAL A 126 9.39 4.25 13.09
CA VAL A 126 9.09 5.65 13.44
C VAL A 126 7.61 5.85 13.72
N GLY A 127 6.74 5.38 12.82
CA GLY A 127 5.29 5.55 12.96
C GLY A 127 4.69 4.82 14.16
N THR A 128 5.39 3.80 14.65
CA THR A 128 5.02 3.08 15.88
C THR A 128 5.86 3.50 17.08
N THR A 129 6.58 4.62 17.03
CA THR A 129 7.39 5.17 18.14
C THR A 129 8.49 4.21 18.64
N GLY A 130 8.99 3.35 17.76
CA GLY A 130 9.98 2.30 18.03
C GLY A 130 9.39 0.97 18.51
N LEU A 131 8.08 0.89 18.74
CA LEU A 131 7.44 -0.34 19.22
C LEU A 131 7.54 -1.48 18.20
N ALA A 132 7.47 -1.21 16.90
CA ALA A 132 7.68 -2.25 15.88
C ALA A 132 9.08 -2.88 15.97
N SER A 133 10.13 -2.09 16.26
CA SER A 133 11.49 -2.62 16.47
C SER A 133 11.58 -3.53 17.70
N LEU A 134 10.92 -3.15 18.80
CA LEU A 134 10.85 -3.99 20.00
C LEU A 134 10.09 -5.31 19.72
N GLY A 135 8.93 -5.21 19.05
CA GLY A 135 8.14 -6.36 18.64
C GLY A 135 8.93 -7.29 17.73
N ALA A 136 9.67 -6.74 16.76
CA ALA A 136 10.51 -7.50 15.85
C ALA A 136 11.62 -8.26 16.58
N VAL A 137 12.34 -7.62 17.52
CA VAL A 137 13.37 -8.31 18.31
C VAL A 137 12.78 -9.48 19.11
N VAL A 138 11.65 -9.27 19.79
CA VAL A 138 10.98 -10.34 20.55
C VAL A 138 10.60 -11.48 19.63
N LEU A 139 9.98 -11.18 18.49
CA LEU A 139 9.51 -12.16 17.54
C LEU A 139 10.66 -12.95 16.91
N ILE A 140 11.75 -12.28 16.55
CA ILE A 140 12.98 -12.92 16.04
C ILE A 140 13.56 -13.86 17.10
N VAL A 141 13.72 -13.40 18.34
CA VAL A 141 14.25 -14.24 19.43
C VAL A 141 13.35 -15.46 19.66
N TRP A 142 12.03 -15.28 19.63
CA TRP A 142 11.07 -16.36 19.79
C TRP A 142 11.16 -17.37 18.63
N ALA A 143 11.14 -16.91 17.37
CA ALA A 143 11.25 -17.76 16.19
C ALA A 143 12.59 -18.51 16.16
N VAL A 144 13.71 -17.84 16.46
CA VAL A 144 15.04 -18.47 16.53
C VAL A 144 15.08 -19.55 17.59
N HIS A 145 14.44 -19.33 18.74
CA HIS A 145 14.36 -20.33 19.81
C HIS A 145 13.59 -21.58 19.35
N GLU A 146 12.44 -21.39 18.69
CA GLU A 146 11.64 -22.47 18.12
C GLU A 146 12.40 -23.25 17.04
N LEU A 147 13.06 -22.54 16.11
CA LEU A 147 13.85 -23.15 15.03
C LEU A 147 15.05 -23.95 15.56
N ARG A 148 15.82 -23.40 16.49
CA ARG A 148 17.00 -24.08 17.07
C ARG A 148 16.65 -25.37 17.78
N ARG A 149 15.44 -25.45 18.36
CA ARG A 149 14.95 -26.63 19.05
C ARG A 149 14.09 -27.54 18.16
N TRP A 150 13.92 -27.18 16.88
CA TRP A 150 12.98 -27.84 15.97
C TRP A 150 11.54 -27.93 16.54
N GLN A 151 11.17 -27.00 17.43
CA GLN A 151 9.84 -26.86 18.01
C GLN A 151 9.05 -25.85 17.21
N ILE A 152 8.79 -26.18 15.94
CA ILE A 152 8.11 -25.29 14.99
C ILE A 152 6.77 -24.84 15.56
N GLY A 153 6.61 -23.53 15.74
CA GLY A 153 5.49 -22.98 16.47
C GLY A 153 5.01 -21.62 15.99
N PRO A 154 4.23 -20.92 16.83
CA PRO A 154 3.63 -19.65 16.46
C PRO A 154 4.66 -18.55 16.20
N GLY A 155 5.82 -18.59 16.88
CA GLY A 155 6.90 -17.63 16.65
C GLY A 155 7.42 -17.72 15.21
N VAL A 156 7.69 -18.93 14.71
CA VAL A 156 8.12 -19.16 13.32
C VAL A 156 7.08 -18.69 12.31
N PHE A 157 5.79 -18.99 12.54
CA PHE A 157 4.71 -18.56 11.64
C PHE A 157 4.62 -17.03 11.57
N LEU A 158 4.50 -16.37 12.73
CA LEU A 158 4.34 -14.92 12.81
C LEU A 158 5.57 -14.19 12.25
N PHE A 159 6.77 -14.71 12.51
CA PHE A 159 8.00 -14.19 11.90
C PHE A 159 7.95 -14.33 10.38
N GLY A 160 7.57 -15.50 9.88
CA GLY A 160 7.43 -15.76 8.45
C GLY A 160 6.43 -14.80 7.79
N THR A 161 5.29 -14.53 8.44
CA THR A 161 4.27 -13.59 7.93
C THR A 161 4.78 -12.16 7.88
N CYS A 162 5.46 -11.70 8.95
CA CYS A 162 6.04 -10.35 8.96
C CYS A 162 7.13 -10.20 7.90
N LEU A 163 7.99 -11.21 7.77
CA LEU A 163 9.08 -11.21 6.79
C LEU A 163 8.56 -11.27 5.35
N SER A 164 7.57 -12.12 5.05
CA SER A 164 7.04 -12.27 3.70
C SER A 164 6.27 -11.02 3.25
N ALA A 165 5.49 -10.39 4.13
CA ALA A 165 4.83 -9.11 3.86
C ALA A 165 5.85 -7.99 3.60
N LEU A 166 6.91 -7.89 4.42
CA LEU A 166 7.98 -6.92 4.24
C LEU A 166 8.73 -7.10 2.91
N LEU A 167 9.14 -8.33 2.62
CA LEU A 167 9.86 -8.66 1.38
C LEU A 167 9.00 -8.39 0.15
N LEU A 168 7.73 -8.82 0.16
CA LEU A 168 6.82 -8.61 -0.97
C LEU A 168 6.55 -7.11 -1.19
N SER A 169 6.38 -6.34 -0.12
CA SER A 169 6.23 -4.88 -0.21
C SER A 169 7.48 -4.24 -0.81
N ALA A 170 8.67 -4.58 -0.32
CA ALA A 170 9.91 -4.01 -0.84
C ALA A 170 10.13 -4.36 -2.32
N VAL A 171 9.99 -5.64 -2.69
CA VAL A 171 10.10 -6.14 -4.07
C VAL A 171 9.12 -5.44 -5.01
N TRP A 172 7.91 -5.16 -4.55
CA TRP A 172 6.92 -4.46 -5.38
C TRP A 172 7.35 -3.02 -5.72
N TRP A 173 8.05 -2.36 -4.80
CA TRP A 173 8.43 -0.95 -4.91
C TRP A 173 9.85 -0.72 -5.42
N THR A 174 10.64 -1.77 -5.72
CA THR A 174 11.96 -1.64 -6.38
C THR A 174 11.90 -1.30 -7.86
N ARG A 175 10.77 -0.76 -8.33
CA ARG A 175 10.50 -0.46 -9.72
C ARG A 175 11.12 0.89 -10.12
N PRO A 176 12.13 0.93 -11.01
CA PRO A 176 12.81 2.17 -11.36
C PRO A 176 11.86 3.23 -11.95
N ASP A 177 10.83 2.82 -12.68
CA ASP A 177 9.80 3.68 -13.26
C ASP A 177 8.94 4.40 -12.19
N PHE A 178 8.83 3.82 -10.99
CA PHE A 178 8.14 4.46 -9.87
C PHE A 178 9.07 5.26 -8.95
N LEU A 179 10.33 4.80 -8.81
CA LEU A 179 11.32 5.47 -7.96
C LEU A 179 11.93 6.70 -8.64
N PHE A 180 12.11 6.60 -9.95
CA PHE A 180 12.72 7.61 -10.82
C PHE A 180 11.87 7.81 -12.08
N PRO A 181 10.61 8.24 -11.94
CA PRO A 181 9.75 8.53 -13.09
C PRO A 181 10.40 9.57 -14.01
N ALA A 182 10.16 9.42 -15.32
CA ALA A 182 10.58 10.40 -16.31
C ALA A 182 9.69 11.66 -16.19
N GLY A 183 10.31 12.85 -16.11
CA GLY A 183 9.62 14.13 -15.94
C GLY A 183 9.82 14.76 -14.55
N GLU A 184 9.02 15.80 -14.28
CA GLU A 184 9.12 16.60 -13.04
C GLU A 184 8.40 15.95 -11.84
N TYR A 185 7.44 15.06 -12.10
CA TYR A 185 6.65 14.44 -11.04
C TYR A 185 7.48 13.43 -10.21
N ARG A 186 7.59 13.67 -8.91
CA ARG A 186 8.32 12.79 -7.97
C ARG A 186 7.37 12.15 -6.97
N ARG A 187 7.58 10.87 -6.66
CA ARG A 187 6.75 10.10 -5.73
C ARG A 187 7.50 9.77 -4.45
N LEU A 188 7.12 10.42 -3.35
CA LEU A 188 7.66 10.13 -2.02
C LEU A 188 7.05 8.85 -1.45
N ASP A 189 5.75 8.61 -1.66
CA ASP A 189 5.04 7.48 -1.07
C ASP A 189 5.67 6.12 -1.40
N VAL A 190 6.20 5.96 -2.60
CA VAL A 190 6.89 4.75 -3.06
C VAL A 190 8.07 4.40 -2.15
N TRP A 191 8.85 5.38 -1.71
CA TRP A 191 10.02 5.19 -0.87
C TRP A 191 9.66 4.80 0.56
N MET A 192 8.53 5.28 1.07
CA MET A 192 8.07 5.10 2.44
C MET A 192 6.69 4.42 2.48
N TYR A 193 6.51 3.43 1.61
CA TYR A 193 5.22 2.78 1.43
C TYR A 193 4.91 1.84 2.59
N THR A 194 3.98 2.24 3.47
CA THR A 194 3.67 1.55 4.73
C THR A 194 2.35 0.79 4.71
N ARG A 195 1.42 1.15 3.83
CA ARG A 195 0.05 0.58 3.78
C ARG A 195 -0.03 -0.95 3.80
N TYR A 196 0.91 -1.62 3.13
CA TYR A 196 0.96 -3.09 3.07
C TYR A 196 1.69 -3.73 4.25
N LEU A 197 2.25 -2.93 5.13
CA LEU A 197 2.93 -3.36 6.34
C LEU A 197 2.13 -2.99 7.60
N ASP A 198 1.12 -2.14 7.51
CA ASP A 198 0.33 -1.68 8.67
C ASP A 198 -0.27 -2.85 9.47
N HIS A 199 -0.77 -3.89 8.80
CA HIS A 199 -1.35 -5.05 9.48
C HIS A 199 -0.30 -5.89 10.24
N ILE A 200 0.93 -6.01 9.72
CA ILE A 200 2.03 -6.66 10.47
C ILE A 200 2.61 -5.74 11.55
N ALA A 201 2.62 -4.43 11.33
CA ALA A 201 3.07 -3.46 12.32
C ALA A 201 2.17 -3.50 13.55
N VAL A 202 0.85 -3.62 13.37
CA VAL A 202 -0.10 -3.85 14.47
C VAL A 202 0.26 -5.10 15.27
N LEU A 203 0.59 -6.22 14.61
CA LEU A 203 1.02 -7.44 15.31
C LEU A 203 2.30 -7.21 16.12
N LEU A 204 3.31 -6.55 15.53
CA LEU A 204 4.57 -6.24 16.22
C LEU A 204 4.35 -5.31 17.42
N VAL A 205 3.51 -4.28 17.28
CA VAL A 205 3.13 -3.37 18.35
C VAL A 205 2.41 -4.11 19.47
N LEU A 206 1.47 -5.00 19.17
CA LEU A 206 0.79 -5.81 20.19
C LEU A 206 1.77 -6.69 20.96
N VAL A 207 2.72 -7.34 20.27
CA VAL A 207 3.78 -8.13 20.91
C VAL A 207 4.63 -7.23 21.82
N ALA A 208 5.04 -6.05 21.35
CA ALA A 208 5.82 -5.10 22.12
C ALA A 208 5.08 -4.64 23.39
N LEU A 209 3.82 -4.26 23.27
CA LEU A 209 2.98 -3.82 24.40
C LEU A 209 2.83 -4.91 25.46
N VAL A 210 2.55 -6.16 25.05
CA VAL A 210 2.44 -7.29 25.98
C VAL A 210 3.75 -7.50 26.75
N VAL A 211 4.88 -7.41 26.05
CA VAL A 211 6.21 -7.61 26.61
C VAL A 211 6.62 -6.47 27.57
N LEU A 212 6.25 -5.22 27.24
CA LEU A 212 6.46 -4.06 28.12
C LEU A 212 5.63 -4.17 29.40
N VAL A 213 4.35 -4.56 29.31
CA VAL A 213 3.49 -4.79 30.49
C VAL A 213 4.06 -5.92 31.37
N ARG A 214 4.64 -6.95 30.75
CA ARG A 214 5.31 -8.06 31.44
C ARG A 214 6.71 -7.73 31.97
N ARG A 215 7.16 -6.47 31.89
CA ARG A 215 8.45 -5.96 32.42
C ARG A 215 9.64 -6.71 31.85
N VAL A 216 9.72 -6.73 30.52
CA VAL A 216 10.85 -7.31 29.80
C VAL A 216 12.22 -6.86 30.31
N GLY A 217 13.19 -7.75 30.22
CA GLY A 217 14.57 -7.47 30.60
C GLY A 217 15.18 -6.33 29.77
N ARG A 218 16.05 -5.53 30.42
CA ARG A 218 16.77 -4.41 29.78
C ARG A 218 17.49 -4.80 28.48
N GLY A 219 18.00 -6.03 28.39
CA GLY A 219 18.74 -6.50 27.23
C GLY A 219 17.90 -6.48 25.95
N ILE A 220 16.63 -6.88 26.02
CA ILE A 220 15.74 -6.90 24.85
C ILE A 220 15.45 -5.48 24.36
N ILE A 221 15.21 -4.54 25.28
CA ILE A 221 14.98 -3.12 24.92
C ILE A 221 16.25 -2.50 24.33
N LEU A 222 17.43 -2.80 24.90
CA LEU A 222 18.71 -2.35 24.36
C LEU A 222 18.99 -2.93 22.97
N THR A 223 18.67 -4.20 22.73
CA THR A 223 18.76 -4.81 21.39
C THR A 223 17.80 -4.14 20.41
N ALA A 224 16.58 -3.80 20.85
CA ALA A 224 15.63 -3.07 20.02
C ALA A 224 16.12 -1.65 19.67
N LEU A 225 16.69 -0.94 20.66
CA LEU A 225 17.32 0.37 20.46
C LEU A 225 18.50 0.29 19.50
N ALA A 226 19.36 -0.72 19.64
CA ALA A 226 20.50 -0.94 18.74
C ALA A 226 20.04 -1.28 17.32
N LEU A 227 19.06 -2.18 17.17
CA LEU A 227 18.48 -2.53 15.87
C LEU A 227 17.86 -1.29 15.20
N PHE A 228 17.05 -0.53 15.93
CA PHE A 228 16.47 0.71 15.44
C PHE A 228 17.55 1.72 15.04
N GLY A 229 18.55 1.94 15.91
CA GLY A 229 19.66 2.86 15.64
C GLY A 229 20.45 2.48 14.39
N LEU A 230 20.72 1.18 14.16
CA LEU A 230 21.39 0.70 12.95
C LEU A 230 20.56 0.95 11.69
N VAL A 231 19.26 0.63 11.73
CA VAL A 231 18.35 0.85 10.60
C VAL A 231 18.20 2.35 10.32
N ALA A 232 17.99 3.16 11.36
CA ALA A 232 17.88 4.61 11.24
C ALA A 232 19.17 5.26 10.73
N ALA A 233 20.34 4.83 11.20
CA ALA A 233 21.62 5.31 10.69
C ALA A 233 21.78 4.97 9.20
N ALA A 234 21.45 3.74 8.79
CA ALA A 234 21.50 3.34 7.39
C ALA A 234 20.52 4.16 6.53
N VAL A 235 19.31 4.41 7.01
CA VAL A 235 18.34 5.26 6.30
C VAL A 235 18.83 6.70 6.19
N VAL A 236 19.18 7.33 7.30
CA VAL A 236 19.61 8.74 7.35
C VAL A 236 20.89 8.98 6.55
N LEU A 237 21.89 8.10 6.67
CA LEU A 237 23.21 8.33 6.07
C LEU A 237 23.32 7.85 4.62
N TRP A 238 22.49 6.89 4.20
CA TRP A 238 22.63 6.27 2.87
C TRP A 238 21.39 6.35 1.99
N VAL A 239 20.18 6.17 2.54
CA VAL A 239 18.94 6.14 1.74
C VAL A 239 18.37 7.54 1.54
N ALA A 240 18.18 8.29 2.62
CA ALA A 240 17.44 9.53 2.67
C ALA A 240 18.00 10.63 1.77
N GLN A 241 19.30 10.58 1.46
CA GLN A 241 19.93 11.55 0.57
C GLN A 241 19.37 11.54 -0.85
N ASP A 242 18.81 10.41 -1.30
CA ASP A 242 18.32 10.21 -2.66
C ASP A 242 16.78 10.29 -2.74
N VAL A 243 16.09 10.54 -1.61
CA VAL A 243 14.63 10.51 -1.53
C VAL A 243 14.05 11.92 -1.73
N PRO A 244 13.16 12.14 -2.71
CA PRO A 244 12.53 13.43 -2.93
C PRO A 244 11.46 13.71 -1.88
N LEU A 245 11.85 14.32 -0.76
CA LEU A 245 10.95 14.57 0.39
C LEU A 245 9.80 15.55 0.07
N TRP A 246 9.94 16.36 -0.97
CA TRP A 246 8.86 17.21 -1.50
C TRP A 246 7.92 16.47 -2.47
N GLY A 247 8.22 15.20 -2.76
CA GLY A 247 7.45 14.38 -3.70
C GLY A 247 6.04 14.06 -3.21
N ALA A 248 5.19 13.67 -4.15
CA ALA A 248 3.79 13.35 -3.90
C ALA A 248 3.62 12.10 -3.02
N LEU A 249 2.58 12.11 -2.17
CA LEU A 249 2.18 10.97 -1.34
C LEU A 249 1.07 10.11 -1.97
N ASP A 250 0.50 10.53 -3.10
CA ASP A 250 -0.53 9.84 -3.92
C ASP A 250 -1.58 9.02 -3.17
N GLY A 251 -2.15 9.66 -2.16
CA GLY A 251 -3.05 9.05 -1.18
C GLY A 251 -2.33 8.84 0.14
N PRO A 252 -2.58 9.68 1.17
CA PRO A 252 -1.82 9.65 2.43
C PRO A 252 -1.83 8.28 3.13
N GLY A 253 -2.86 7.44 2.87
CA GLY A 253 -2.91 6.07 3.36
C GLY A 253 -1.78 5.15 2.85
N ASN A 254 -1.02 5.54 1.82
CA ASN A 254 0.15 4.81 1.33
C ASN A 254 1.34 4.91 2.30
N SER A 255 1.46 6.02 3.03
CA SER A 255 2.56 6.33 3.97
C SER A 255 2.02 6.74 5.35
N SER A 256 0.92 6.11 5.74
CA SER A 256 0.18 6.32 7.00
C SER A 256 1.06 6.47 8.23
N ALA A 257 2.15 5.70 8.32
CA ALA A 257 3.04 5.65 9.47
C ALA A 257 3.81 6.97 9.71
N VAL A 258 3.99 7.81 8.70
CA VAL A 258 4.81 9.03 8.81
C VAL A 258 4.02 10.33 8.61
N LEU A 259 2.69 10.24 8.49
CA LEU A 259 1.82 11.40 8.26
C LEU A 259 1.90 12.46 9.37
N SER A 260 2.12 12.02 10.62
CA SER A 260 2.32 12.90 11.77
C SER A 260 3.55 13.80 11.70
N TRP A 261 4.39 13.61 10.67
CA TRP A 261 5.61 14.37 10.44
C TRP A 261 5.55 15.27 9.21
N THR A 262 4.42 15.31 8.50
CA THR A 262 4.25 16.09 7.27
C THR A 262 4.54 17.57 7.45
N ALA A 263 4.32 18.12 8.65
CA ALA A 263 4.70 19.50 9.00
C ALA A 263 6.22 19.78 8.89
N MET A 264 7.06 18.74 8.90
CA MET A 264 8.51 18.85 8.69
C MET A 264 8.93 18.69 7.23
N PHE A 265 8.01 18.34 6.33
CA PHE A 265 8.33 18.20 4.91
C PHE A 265 8.53 19.59 4.29
N PRO A 266 9.48 19.73 3.36
CA PRO A 266 9.73 21.01 2.70
C PRO A 266 8.57 21.34 1.76
N LYS A 267 8.34 22.64 1.57
CA LYS A 267 7.33 23.16 0.63
C LYS A 267 7.89 23.34 -0.77
N GLU A 268 9.20 23.46 -0.89
CA GLU A 268 9.91 23.73 -2.13
C GLU A 268 10.82 22.55 -2.46
N GLU A 269 11.08 22.37 -3.75
CA GLU A 269 12.01 21.37 -4.23
C GLU A 269 13.46 21.72 -3.86
N PHE A 270 14.31 20.73 -3.65
CA PHE A 270 15.73 20.92 -3.37
C PHE A 270 16.59 19.94 -4.19
N PRO A 271 17.86 20.25 -4.50
CA PRO A 271 18.69 19.35 -5.31
C PRO A 271 19.02 18.05 -4.56
N LEU A 272 18.90 16.91 -5.25
CA LEU A 272 19.37 15.60 -4.79
C LEU A 272 20.69 15.23 -5.49
N PRO A 273 21.61 14.49 -4.82
CA PRO A 273 21.49 13.99 -3.45
C PRO A 273 21.75 15.07 -2.38
N GLN A 274 21.02 15.01 -1.24
CA GLN A 274 21.24 15.91 -0.10
C GLN A 274 21.20 15.16 1.23
N HIS A 275 22.35 15.06 1.92
CA HIS A 275 22.41 14.42 3.23
C HIS A 275 21.54 15.14 4.26
N PRO A 276 20.71 14.42 5.04
CA PRO A 276 19.94 15.00 6.13
C PRO A 276 20.81 15.67 7.19
N THR A 277 20.45 16.89 7.59
CA THR A 277 21.04 17.58 8.76
C THR A 277 19.92 18.04 9.69
N PHE A 278 20.25 18.67 10.81
CA PHE A 278 19.23 19.19 11.74
C PHE A 278 18.44 20.39 11.18
N THR A 279 18.99 21.09 10.18
CA THR A 279 18.55 22.42 9.76
C THR A 279 18.15 22.52 8.29
N ASN A 280 18.57 21.59 7.44
CA ASN A 280 18.24 21.64 6.01
C ASN A 280 16.83 21.12 5.70
N GLU A 281 16.47 21.15 4.42
CA GLU A 281 15.18 20.75 3.88
C GLU A 281 14.89 19.26 4.15
N ASN A 282 15.94 18.43 4.22
CA ASN A 282 15.85 16.99 4.47
C ASN A 282 15.90 16.62 5.98
N ARG A 283 15.66 17.56 6.90
CA ARG A 283 15.77 17.36 8.36
C ARG A 283 14.82 16.35 8.99
N PHE A 284 13.69 16.06 8.32
CA PHE A 284 12.67 15.12 8.78
C PHE A 284 13.27 13.78 9.23
N TRP A 285 14.16 13.19 8.43
CA TRP A 285 14.75 11.88 8.70
C TRP A 285 15.52 11.84 10.01
N VAL A 286 16.22 12.93 10.35
CA VAL A 286 16.99 13.05 11.60
C VAL A 286 16.05 13.16 12.80
N TRP A 287 15.09 14.09 12.76
CA TRP A 287 14.19 14.34 13.88
C TRP A 287 13.26 13.15 14.17
N ALA A 288 12.71 12.54 13.13
CA ALA A 288 11.87 11.35 13.26
C ALA A 288 12.65 10.15 13.83
N SER A 289 13.91 9.97 13.41
CA SER A 289 14.80 8.93 13.95
C SER A 289 15.14 9.18 15.41
N LEU A 290 15.49 10.41 15.78
CA LEU A 290 15.81 10.76 17.17
C LEU A 290 14.61 10.59 18.09
N PHE A 291 13.41 10.93 17.61
CA PHE A 291 12.19 10.71 18.35
C PHE A 291 11.94 9.21 18.62
N GLY A 292 12.06 8.34 17.61
CA GLY A 292 11.93 6.90 17.80
C GLY A 292 12.96 6.34 18.81
N ALA A 293 14.20 6.80 18.75
CA ALA A 293 15.24 6.43 19.70
C ALA A 293 14.92 6.93 21.13
N ALA A 294 14.47 8.18 21.27
CA ALA A 294 14.08 8.76 22.54
C ALA A 294 12.92 7.98 23.19
N MET A 295 11.93 7.55 22.41
CA MET A 295 10.82 6.74 22.90
C MET A 295 11.27 5.35 23.39
N LEU A 296 12.22 4.71 22.71
CA LEU A 296 12.82 3.44 23.18
C LEU A 296 13.68 3.64 24.44
N VAL A 297 14.43 4.73 24.54
CA VAL A 297 15.16 5.11 25.76
C VAL A 297 14.17 5.34 26.91
N LEU A 298 13.06 6.02 26.65
CA LEU A 298 12.03 6.27 27.65
C LEU A 298 11.35 4.98 28.10
N ALA A 299 11.09 4.05 27.19
CA ALA A 299 10.64 2.69 27.52
C ALA A 299 11.67 1.94 28.38
N LEU A 300 12.96 2.07 28.10
CA LEU A 300 14.03 1.50 28.92
C LEU A 300 14.03 2.09 30.34
N LEU A 301 13.92 3.42 30.48
CA LEU A 301 13.90 4.13 31.75
C LEU A 301 12.65 3.77 32.58
N LEU A 302 11.48 3.76 31.94
CA LEU A 302 10.19 3.50 32.57
C LEU A 302 9.79 2.02 32.63
N ARG A 303 10.68 1.09 32.25
CA ARG A 303 10.39 -0.37 32.24
C ARG A 303 9.87 -0.94 33.56
N ARG A 304 10.19 -0.28 34.70
CA ARG A 304 9.71 -0.67 36.04
C ARG A 304 8.36 -0.06 36.40
N HIS A 305 7.88 0.89 35.62
CA HIS A 305 6.63 1.64 35.81
C HIS A 305 5.70 1.45 34.60
N PRO A 306 5.18 0.23 34.37
CA PRO A 306 4.42 -0.10 33.16
C PRO A 306 3.18 0.77 32.98
N ARG A 307 2.52 1.19 34.07
CA ARG A 307 1.37 2.12 34.00
C ARG A 307 1.76 3.46 33.41
N ALA A 308 2.84 4.07 33.91
CA ALA A 308 3.33 5.35 33.40
C ALA A 308 3.76 5.24 31.94
N LEU A 309 4.44 4.15 31.59
CA LEU A 309 4.84 3.87 30.21
C LEU A 309 3.63 3.71 29.28
N THR A 310 2.62 2.92 29.67
CA THR A 310 1.40 2.74 28.87
C THR A 310 0.64 4.06 28.72
N THR A 311 0.46 4.83 29.80
CA THR A 311 -0.18 6.15 29.73
C THR A 311 0.55 7.08 28.77
N LEU A 312 1.88 7.13 28.85
CA LEU A 312 2.68 7.94 27.96
C LEU A 312 2.55 7.48 26.50
N LEU A 313 2.66 6.18 26.23
CA LEU A 313 2.49 5.64 24.87
C LEU A 313 1.10 5.95 24.30
N LEU A 314 0.05 5.90 25.13
CA LEU A 314 -1.30 6.29 24.72
C LEU A 314 -1.39 7.79 24.39
N ILE A 315 -0.82 8.66 25.23
CA ILE A 315 -0.76 10.10 24.96
C ILE A 315 0.00 10.36 23.66
N THR A 316 1.16 9.73 23.48
CA THR A 316 1.95 9.87 22.26
C THR A 316 1.18 9.38 21.04
N ALA A 317 0.53 8.21 21.10
CA ALA A 317 -0.27 7.69 20.00
C ALA A 317 -1.45 8.61 19.66
N PHE A 318 -2.12 9.17 20.67
CA PHE A 318 -3.20 10.13 20.50
C PHE A 318 -2.72 11.42 19.82
N VAL A 319 -1.63 12.01 20.30
CA VAL A 319 -1.03 13.21 19.70
C VAL A 319 -0.61 12.94 18.26
N LEU A 320 0.13 11.84 18.00
CA LEU A 320 0.54 11.49 16.65
C LEU A 320 -0.66 11.22 15.74
N SER A 321 -1.77 10.68 16.26
CA SER A 321 -2.97 10.44 15.47
C SER A 321 -3.70 11.75 15.12
N ILE A 322 -3.70 12.75 16.00
CA ILE A 322 -4.22 14.10 15.70
C ILE A 322 -3.35 14.77 14.63
N GLU A 323 -2.03 14.73 14.78
CA GLU A 323 -1.10 15.30 13.80
C GLU A 323 -1.11 14.55 12.47
N ALA A 324 -1.45 13.26 12.49
CA ALA A 324 -1.60 12.42 11.31
C ALA A 324 -2.97 12.56 10.63
N ASP A 325 -3.67 13.70 10.79
CA ASP A 325 -4.92 14.02 10.09
C ASP A 325 -4.67 14.84 8.81
N PRO A 326 -4.22 14.23 7.69
CA PRO A 326 -4.44 14.85 6.40
C PRO A 326 -5.92 14.70 6.09
N SER A 327 -6.52 15.75 5.53
CA SER A 327 -7.78 15.58 4.83
C SER A 327 -7.60 14.49 3.77
N GLN A 328 -8.07 13.27 4.04
CA GLN A 328 -8.11 12.18 3.05
C GLN A 328 -9.14 12.43 1.95
N LYS A 329 -9.66 13.66 1.89
CA LYS A 329 -10.60 14.13 0.88
C LYS A 329 -9.85 14.12 -0.44
N ARG A 330 -10.18 13.13 -1.25
CA ARG A 330 -9.97 13.23 -2.69
C ARG A 330 -11.06 14.16 -3.18
N ASP A 331 -10.65 15.28 -3.77
CA ASP A 331 -11.61 16.25 -4.27
C ASP A 331 -12.47 15.59 -5.35
N ALA A 332 -13.79 15.71 -5.19
CA ALA A 332 -14.72 15.35 -6.23
C ALA A 332 -14.39 16.15 -7.51
N PRO A 333 -14.60 15.59 -8.71
CA PRO A 333 -14.35 16.26 -9.98
C PRO A 333 -15.39 17.35 -10.29
N ARG A 334 -15.61 18.27 -9.35
CA ARG A 334 -16.66 19.31 -9.37
C ARG A 334 -16.68 20.15 -10.65
N ARG A 335 -15.52 20.36 -11.27
CA ARG A 335 -15.42 21.10 -12.54
C ARG A 335 -16.00 20.29 -13.70
N MET A 336 -15.66 19.01 -13.75
CA MET A 336 -16.22 18.06 -14.72
C MET A 336 -17.70 17.81 -14.46
N GLU A 337 -18.12 17.61 -13.20
CA GLU A 337 -19.55 17.48 -12.82
C GLU A 337 -20.37 18.69 -13.32
N ARG A 338 -19.90 19.91 -13.06
CA ARG A 338 -20.56 21.12 -13.57
C ARG A 338 -20.52 21.25 -15.10
N ALA A 339 -19.46 20.78 -15.73
CA ALA A 339 -19.38 20.78 -17.19
C ALA A 339 -20.43 19.82 -17.79
N ILE A 340 -20.58 18.64 -17.20
CA ILE A 340 -21.63 17.67 -17.56
C ILE A 340 -23.01 18.27 -17.34
N GLU A 341 -23.29 18.87 -16.18
CA GLU A 341 -24.57 19.54 -15.90
C GLU A 341 -24.88 20.65 -16.93
N ARG A 342 -23.87 21.38 -17.41
CA ARG A 342 -24.03 22.39 -18.49
C ARG A 342 -24.32 21.75 -19.84
N VAL A 343 -23.67 20.64 -20.15
CA VAL A 343 -23.91 19.87 -21.38
C VAL A 343 -25.33 19.33 -21.38
N GLU A 344 -25.76 18.65 -20.31
CA GLU A 344 -27.11 18.11 -20.13
C GLU A 344 -28.19 19.21 -20.27
N ALA A 345 -27.92 20.41 -19.73
CA ALA A 345 -28.81 21.55 -19.87
C ALA A 345 -28.87 22.12 -21.30
N ALA A 346 -27.79 22.00 -22.07
CA ALA A 346 -27.71 22.51 -23.44
C ALA A 346 -28.34 21.53 -24.45
N THR A 347 -28.10 20.24 -24.30
CA THR A 347 -28.61 19.18 -25.18
C THR A 347 -30.02 18.72 -24.81
N GLY A 348 -30.47 19.01 -23.58
CA GLY A 348 -31.76 18.56 -23.06
C GLY A 348 -31.81 17.06 -22.72
N VAL A 349 -30.66 16.38 -22.72
CA VAL A 349 -30.51 14.97 -22.37
C VAL A 349 -30.19 14.86 -20.87
N GLU A 350 -31.05 14.18 -20.11
CA GLU A 350 -30.75 13.82 -18.72
C GLU A 350 -29.82 12.61 -18.69
N GLU A 351 -28.76 12.66 -17.89
CA GLU A 351 -27.77 11.57 -17.72
C GLU A 351 -27.11 11.15 -19.03
N ILE A 352 -26.32 12.04 -19.63
CA ILE A 352 -25.54 11.70 -20.84
C ILE A 352 -24.61 10.50 -20.58
N ASP A 353 -24.54 9.60 -21.56
CA ASP A 353 -23.58 8.50 -21.58
C ASP A 353 -22.16 9.05 -21.81
N ILE A 354 -21.19 8.53 -21.04
CA ILE A 354 -19.80 9.01 -21.08
C ILE A 354 -18.87 7.81 -21.10
N ASP A 355 -18.01 7.76 -22.12
CA ASP A 355 -16.93 6.80 -22.16
C ASP A 355 -15.69 7.35 -21.48
N MET A 356 -14.89 6.48 -20.88
CA MET A 356 -13.56 6.82 -20.41
C MET A 356 -12.50 6.17 -21.30
N ASP A 357 -11.61 7.00 -21.85
CA ASP A 357 -10.45 6.55 -22.60
C ASP A 357 -9.41 5.93 -21.66
N TYR A 358 -9.35 4.61 -21.66
CA TYR A 358 -8.41 3.82 -20.87
C TYR A 358 -6.97 3.90 -21.39
N SER A 359 -6.78 4.33 -22.63
CA SER A 359 -5.46 4.50 -23.23
C SER A 359 -4.74 5.75 -22.70
N CYS A 360 -5.50 6.76 -22.23
CA CYS A 360 -4.96 7.99 -21.68
C CYS A 360 -4.04 7.76 -20.47
N ARG A 361 -2.85 8.36 -20.54
CA ARG A 361 -1.82 8.34 -19.48
C ARG A 361 -1.50 9.74 -19.01
N GLY A 362 -2.31 10.24 -18.08
CA GLY A 362 -2.07 11.51 -17.44
C GLY A 362 -0.87 11.49 -16.48
N PRO A 363 -0.09 12.59 -16.38
CA PRO A 363 1.05 12.69 -15.47
C PRO A 363 0.65 12.80 -13.99
N ALA A 364 -0.55 13.30 -13.70
CA ALA A 364 -1.01 13.59 -12.33
C ALA A 364 -1.85 12.46 -11.71
N LEU A 365 -2.64 11.74 -12.52
CA LEU A 365 -3.40 10.57 -12.08
C LEU A 365 -3.20 9.43 -13.07
N THR A 366 -2.95 8.23 -12.54
CA THR A 366 -2.90 7.03 -13.37
C THR A 366 -4.29 6.67 -13.88
N ARG A 367 -4.39 6.09 -15.08
CA ARG A 367 -5.65 5.56 -15.64
C ARG A 367 -6.44 4.70 -14.66
N TYR A 368 -5.75 3.89 -13.85
CA TYR A 368 -6.38 3.03 -12.84
C TYR A 368 -7.04 3.81 -11.72
N GLN A 369 -6.45 4.93 -11.30
CA GLN A 369 -7.07 5.80 -10.29
C GLN A 369 -8.30 6.48 -10.87
N VAL A 370 -8.18 7.03 -12.08
CA VAL A 370 -9.27 7.78 -12.71
C VAL A 370 -10.45 6.89 -13.05
N MET A 371 -10.22 5.67 -13.55
CA MET A 371 -11.26 4.66 -13.77
C MET A 371 -12.13 4.43 -12.52
N ASN A 372 -11.51 4.29 -11.35
CA ASN A 372 -12.25 4.09 -10.11
C ASN A 372 -12.93 5.37 -9.60
N TRP A 373 -12.40 6.55 -9.95
CA TRP A 373 -12.90 7.82 -9.44
C TRP A 373 -14.07 8.34 -10.26
N ILE A 374 -13.95 8.31 -11.57
CA ILE A 374 -14.97 8.80 -12.49
C ILE A 374 -16.25 7.99 -12.29
N GLY A 375 -16.18 6.66 -12.34
CA GLY A 375 -17.37 5.82 -12.09
C GLY A 375 -17.97 6.00 -10.68
N PHE A 376 -17.16 6.28 -9.65
CA PHE A 376 -17.68 6.54 -8.30
C PHE A 376 -18.38 7.91 -8.18
N TRP A 377 -17.77 8.97 -8.71
CA TRP A 377 -18.28 10.33 -8.58
C TRP A 377 -19.37 10.67 -9.58
N MET A 378 -19.38 10.03 -10.75
CA MET A 378 -20.41 10.24 -11.77
C MET A 378 -21.64 9.34 -11.58
N SER A 379 -21.59 8.39 -10.65
CA SER A 379 -22.73 7.56 -10.28
C SER A 379 -23.97 8.43 -9.96
N PRO A 380 -25.16 8.11 -10.51
CA PRO A 380 -25.55 6.81 -11.08
C PRO A 380 -25.20 6.58 -12.56
N ARG A 381 -24.54 7.51 -13.26
CA ARG A 381 -24.22 7.36 -14.70
C ARG A 381 -23.39 6.10 -14.97
N ASP A 382 -23.70 5.44 -16.07
CA ASP A 382 -22.88 4.35 -16.61
C ASP A 382 -21.68 4.96 -17.33
N ILE A 383 -20.48 4.56 -16.92
CA ILE A 383 -19.23 5.00 -17.51
C ILE A 383 -18.56 3.78 -18.13
N ASP A 384 -18.60 3.71 -19.45
CA ASP A 384 -18.00 2.62 -20.20
C ASP A 384 -16.51 2.86 -20.45
N LEU A 385 -15.76 1.78 -20.63
CA LEU A 385 -14.32 1.84 -20.87
C LEU A 385 -14.02 1.61 -22.34
N ALA A 386 -13.50 2.63 -22.99
CA ALA A 386 -12.94 2.52 -24.33
C ALA A 386 -11.42 2.28 -24.24
N ASP A 387 -10.90 1.39 -25.07
CA ASP A 387 -9.46 1.16 -25.26
C ASP A 387 -9.17 1.09 -26.77
N PRO A 388 -9.12 2.24 -27.46
CA PRO A 388 -8.97 2.28 -28.92
C PRO A 388 -7.74 1.50 -29.42
N PRO A 389 -6.57 1.54 -28.75
CA PRO A 389 -5.44 0.68 -29.11
C PRO A 389 -5.71 -0.83 -29.05
N ALA A 390 -6.65 -1.27 -28.20
CA ALA A 390 -7.09 -2.66 -28.11
C ALA A 390 -8.27 -2.98 -29.05
N GLY A 391 -8.73 -2.02 -29.85
CA GLY A 391 -9.86 -2.17 -30.78
C GLY A 391 -11.23 -2.00 -30.13
N ILE A 392 -11.29 -1.49 -28.89
CA ILE A 392 -12.53 -1.13 -28.21
C ILE A 392 -12.74 0.37 -28.44
N GLY A 393 -13.66 0.72 -29.33
CA GLY A 393 -13.95 2.11 -29.70
C GLY A 393 -14.71 2.87 -28.62
N PHE A 394 -15.03 4.12 -28.93
CA PHE A 394 -15.98 4.91 -28.17
C PHE A 394 -17.39 4.62 -28.70
N ASP A 395 -18.32 4.30 -27.81
CA ASP A 395 -19.74 4.08 -28.06
C ASP A 395 -20.58 5.33 -27.71
N SER A 396 -20.04 6.22 -26.87
CA SER A 396 -20.66 7.48 -26.44
C SER A 396 -20.13 8.70 -27.21
N ASP A 397 -20.99 9.72 -27.39
CA ASP A 397 -20.57 11.01 -27.97
C ASP A 397 -19.62 11.79 -27.03
N PHE A 398 -19.68 11.51 -25.73
CA PHE A 398 -18.87 12.14 -24.71
C PHE A 398 -17.77 11.21 -24.21
N VAL A 399 -16.55 11.73 -24.15
CA VAL A 399 -15.38 10.95 -23.75
C VAL A 399 -14.57 11.72 -22.70
N VAL A 400 -14.27 11.06 -21.58
CA VAL A 400 -13.22 11.54 -20.67
C VAL A 400 -11.88 10.96 -21.08
N SER A 401 -10.98 11.83 -21.56
CA SER A 401 -9.61 11.49 -21.93
C SER A 401 -8.61 12.49 -21.35
N CYS A 402 -7.36 12.41 -21.75
CA CYS A 402 -6.27 13.29 -21.33
C CYS A 402 -6.63 14.75 -21.64
N GLY A 403 -6.20 15.68 -20.79
CA GLY A 403 -6.45 17.12 -21.02
C GLY A 403 -5.78 17.64 -22.29
N ASP A 404 -4.72 16.97 -22.75
CA ASP A 404 -3.96 17.22 -23.97
C ASP A 404 -4.14 16.11 -25.01
N TRP A 405 -5.31 15.46 -25.03
CA TRP A 405 -5.60 14.25 -25.82
C TRP A 405 -5.05 14.30 -27.26
N PRO A 406 -3.92 13.62 -27.56
CA PRO A 406 -3.22 13.78 -28.84
C PRO A 406 -4.03 13.34 -30.05
N GLU A 407 -4.93 12.37 -29.85
CA GLU A 407 -5.79 11.83 -30.88
C GLU A 407 -7.05 12.68 -31.13
N ALA A 408 -7.34 13.68 -30.29
CA ALA A 408 -8.53 14.53 -30.43
C ALA A 408 -8.65 15.17 -31.84
N PRO A 409 -7.59 15.79 -32.42
CA PRO A 409 -7.70 16.34 -33.78
C PRO A 409 -7.97 15.29 -34.85
N GLY A 410 -7.42 14.07 -34.69
CA GLY A 410 -7.63 12.96 -35.62
C GLY A 410 -9.05 12.38 -35.55
N ASN A 411 -9.68 12.48 -34.38
CA ASN A 411 -11.06 12.08 -34.15
C ASN A 411 -12.06 13.24 -34.33
N GLY A 412 -11.61 14.47 -34.61
CA GLY A 412 -12.45 15.67 -34.63
C GLY A 412 -13.08 16.01 -33.27
N ALA A 413 -12.51 15.50 -32.17
CA ALA A 413 -13.05 15.73 -30.84
C ALA A 413 -12.71 17.14 -30.36
N ARG A 414 -13.65 17.78 -29.65
CA ARG A 414 -13.47 19.11 -29.07
C ARG A 414 -13.64 19.07 -27.56
N GLN A 415 -12.86 19.87 -26.84
CA GLN A 415 -12.89 19.86 -25.38
C GLN A 415 -14.07 20.67 -24.87
N VAL A 416 -14.80 20.15 -23.89
CA VAL A 416 -15.84 20.90 -23.17
C VAL A 416 -15.17 21.89 -22.20
N ALA A 417 -15.57 23.16 -22.25
CA ALA A 417 -15.02 24.25 -21.47
C ALA A 417 -15.11 23.97 -19.95
N ASP A 418 -14.07 24.40 -19.23
CA ASP A 418 -13.89 24.22 -17.78
C ASP A 418 -14.04 22.77 -17.25
N SER A 419 -14.01 21.75 -18.11
CA SER A 419 -14.17 20.35 -17.69
C SER A 419 -12.93 19.73 -17.06
N GLY A 420 -11.79 20.44 -17.10
CA GLY A 420 -10.50 19.92 -16.66
C GLY A 420 -10.47 19.49 -15.20
N PHE A 421 -10.01 18.26 -14.97
CA PHE A 421 -9.80 17.65 -13.66
C PHE A 421 -8.48 16.87 -13.64
N TYR A 422 -7.49 17.38 -12.89
CA TYR A 422 -6.10 16.91 -12.94
C TYR A 422 -5.57 16.92 -14.38
N SER A 423 -5.27 15.75 -14.93
CA SER A 423 -4.76 15.54 -16.29
C SER A 423 -5.84 15.05 -17.26
N TYR A 424 -7.11 15.13 -16.89
CA TYR A 424 -8.24 14.63 -17.66
C TYR A 424 -9.23 15.75 -17.96
N ALA A 425 -9.97 15.63 -19.05
CA ALA A 425 -11.00 16.56 -19.46
C ALA A 425 -12.15 15.81 -20.15
N LEU A 426 -13.31 16.46 -20.21
CA LEU A 426 -14.44 15.97 -21.00
C LEU A 426 -14.29 16.49 -22.42
N TRP A 427 -14.43 15.57 -23.38
CA TRP A 427 -14.39 15.81 -24.81
C TRP A 427 -15.72 15.37 -25.42
N VAL A 428 -16.09 15.99 -26.54
CA VAL A 428 -17.23 15.56 -27.36
C VAL A 428 -16.73 15.18 -28.75
N LEU A 429 -17.13 14.00 -29.23
CA LEU A 429 -16.84 13.50 -30.57
C LEU A 429 -17.71 14.22 -31.63
N PRO A 430 -17.32 14.22 -32.91
CA PRO A 430 -18.11 14.86 -33.97
C PRO A 430 -19.53 14.31 -34.07
N GLY A 431 -20.52 15.20 -34.10
CA GLY A 431 -21.94 14.84 -34.19
C GLY A 431 -22.84 16.01 -33.80
N GLU A 432 -24.15 15.73 -33.70
CA GLU A 432 -25.18 16.72 -33.33
C GLU A 432 -24.88 17.37 -31.97
N ALA A 433 -24.45 16.58 -30.98
CA ALA A 433 -24.07 17.08 -29.67
C ALA A 433 -22.88 18.05 -29.70
N GLN A 434 -21.91 17.86 -30.61
CA GLN A 434 -20.78 18.78 -30.76
C GLN A 434 -21.24 20.11 -31.36
N ASP A 435 -22.14 20.08 -32.35
CA ASP A 435 -22.69 21.29 -32.98
C ASP A 435 -23.53 22.10 -31.98
N GLU A 436 -24.39 21.44 -31.21
CA GLU A 436 -25.20 22.08 -30.15
C GLU A 436 -24.33 22.76 -29.08
N LEU A 437 -23.24 22.11 -28.67
CA LEU A 437 -22.33 22.66 -27.67
C LEU A 437 -21.49 23.82 -28.23
N ASP A 438 -21.17 23.81 -29.52
CA ASP A 438 -20.50 24.93 -30.17
C ASP A 438 -21.41 26.15 -30.26
N GLU A 439 -22.68 25.96 -30.65
CA GLU A 439 -23.70 27.01 -30.65
C GLU A 439 -23.94 27.60 -29.25
N ALA A 440 -23.88 26.75 -28.21
CA ALA A 440 -23.97 27.15 -26.82
C ALA A 440 -22.68 27.82 -26.28
N GLY A 441 -21.60 27.86 -27.05
CA GLY A 441 -20.31 28.43 -26.65
C GLY A 441 -19.62 27.66 -25.52
N LEU A 442 -19.84 26.34 -25.47
CA LEU A 442 -19.34 25.45 -24.41
C LEU A 442 -18.09 24.65 -24.82
N LEU A 443 -17.56 24.87 -26.02
CA LEU A 443 -16.37 24.17 -26.52
C LEU A 443 -15.13 25.08 -26.56
N VAL A 444 -13.97 24.49 -26.34
CA VAL A 444 -12.66 25.13 -26.52
C VAL A 444 -12.03 24.61 -27.80
N GLU A 445 -11.30 25.49 -28.51
CA GLU A 445 -10.49 25.13 -29.68
C GLU A 445 -9.32 24.20 -29.34
#